data_AF-A0A932XKN6-F1
#
_entry.id   AF-A0A932XKN6-F1
#
_cell.length_a   1.000
_cell.length_b   1.000
_cell.length_c   1.000
_cell.angle_alpha   90.00
_cell.angle_beta   90.00
_cell.angle_gamma   90.00
#
_symmetry.space_group_name_H-M   'P 1'
#
loop_
_entity.id
_entity.type
_entity.pdbx_description
1 polymer ?
#
loop_
_entity_poly.entity_id
_entity_poly.type
_entity_poly.pdbx_seq_one_letter_code
_entity_poly.pdbx_strand_id
1 'polypeptide(L)'
;MLLDVPRMRRCLKDFDFTTLFVEELGWDRHAARLEVFVDGLTFILSVIAQKRGMVAFTCAPLSDGRIPDYPTRRKIERQVAKSVHEHLIIYTDAAQTTQIWQWVKREAGKPTACREHHYHRNQPGDALLQKLQALAFSLEEEEKLTIVDVTSHARAAFDVERVTRRFYDRFKAEHTTFLEFLKGIPDEEMQRWYASVMLNRLMFIYFIQKKGFLDNDTNYLRNKLAQSKQHGKDRFYSDFLCPLFFEGFAKKESERSAAVNNLLGKVPYLDGGIFQRHQIEELHGKQIQIADAAFEKLFDFFDQYQWHLDERPLRADNEINPDVLGYIFEKYINQKQMGAYYTKEDITGYIARNTVIPFLLNAARKECPVAFAADGGVWRLLKDDPNRYIYPAVGHGVTW
;
A
#
# COMPACT_ATOMS: atom_id res chain seq x y z
N MET A 1 26.81 -17.93 -0.64
CA MET A 1 26.39 -18.46 0.68
C MET A 1 24.92 -18.85 0.61
N LEU A 2 24.55 -20.06 1.03
CA LEU A 2 23.13 -20.44 1.17
C LEU A 2 22.67 -19.93 2.55
N LEU A 3 21.76 -18.97 2.56
CA LEU A 3 21.21 -18.40 3.80
C LEU A 3 20.30 -19.42 4.48
N ASP A 4 20.47 -19.65 5.79
CA ASP A 4 19.63 -20.55 6.58
C ASP A 4 18.34 -19.82 6.98
N VAL A 5 17.38 -19.78 6.06
CA VAL A 5 16.08 -19.13 6.26
C VAL A 5 15.36 -19.62 7.53
N PRO A 6 15.31 -20.94 7.85
CA PRO A 6 14.80 -21.42 9.13
C PRO A 6 15.48 -20.79 10.36
N ARG A 7 16.80 -20.67 10.36
CA ARG A 7 17.57 -20.08 11.46
C ARG A 7 17.36 -18.58 11.57
N MET A 8 17.37 -17.85 10.46
CA MET A 8 17.01 -16.43 10.41
C MET A 8 15.61 -16.18 10.99
N ARG A 9 14.62 -17.02 10.63
CA ARG A 9 13.24 -16.91 11.16
C ARG A 9 13.20 -17.10 12.68
N ARG A 10 14.01 -18.02 13.21
CA ARG A 10 14.13 -18.23 14.65
C ARG A 10 14.73 -16.99 15.33
N CYS A 11 15.81 -16.44 14.79
CA CYS A 11 16.43 -15.22 15.30
C CYS A 11 15.43 -14.04 15.34
N LEU A 12 14.62 -13.87 14.30
CA LEU A 12 13.54 -12.86 14.29
C LEU A 12 12.52 -13.10 15.39
N LYS A 13 12.06 -14.34 15.60
CA LYS A 13 11.09 -14.65 16.65
C LYS A 13 11.67 -14.48 18.05
N ASP A 14 12.96 -14.68 18.22
CA ASP A 14 13.64 -14.64 19.51
C ASP A 14 14.34 -13.28 19.77
N PHE A 15 14.19 -12.32 18.85
CA PHE A 15 14.79 -10.99 18.93
C PHE A 15 16.33 -11.03 19.03
N ASP A 16 16.93 -12.11 18.52
CA ASP A 16 18.38 -12.31 18.47
C ASP A 16 18.97 -11.65 17.21
N PHE A 17 19.03 -10.32 17.24
CA PHE A 17 19.54 -9.54 16.11
C PHE A 17 21.04 -9.71 15.92
N THR A 18 21.81 -9.97 16.97
CA THR A 18 23.26 -10.15 16.85
C THR A 18 23.58 -11.39 16.05
N THR A 19 22.97 -12.54 16.36
CA THR A 19 23.15 -13.77 15.58
C THR A 19 22.65 -13.57 14.15
N LEU A 20 21.47 -12.95 13.98
CA LEU A 20 20.92 -12.66 12.65
C LEU A 20 21.88 -11.86 11.78
N PHE A 21 22.41 -10.75 12.27
CA PHE A 21 23.27 -9.88 11.47
C PHE A 21 24.66 -10.48 11.26
N VAL A 22 25.27 -11.02 12.30
CA VAL A 22 26.67 -11.46 12.24
C VAL A 22 26.81 -12.82 11.58
N GLU A 23 25.99 -13.79 11.99
CA GLU A 23 26.14 -15.18 11.55
C GLU A 23 25.38 -15.48 10.27
N GLU A 24 24.19 -14.88 10.09
CA GLU A 24 23.35 -15.15 8.92
C GLU A 24 23.57 -14.14 7.79
N LEU A 25 23.72 -12.84 8.10
CA LEU A 25 23.86 -11.79 7.09
C LEU A 25 25.32 -11.43 6.78
N GLY A 26 26.30 -11.96 7.53
CA GLY A 26 27.72 -11.69 7.29
C GLY A 26 28.13 -10.24 7.62
N TRP A 27 27.50 -9.62 8.62
CA TRP A 27 27.90 -8.31 9.13
C TRP A 27 28.97 -8.43 10.21
N ASP A 28 29.72 -7.34 10.42
CA ASP A 28 30.84 -7.31 11.36
C ASP A 28 30.33 -7.00 12.77
N ARG A 29 30.88 -7.69 13.77
CA ARG A 29 30.61 -7.39 15.18
C ARG A 29 31.09 -5.98 15.50
N HIS A 30 30.19 -5.18 16.06
CA HIS A 30 30.52 -3.87 16.59
C HIS A 30 29.71 -3.62 17.86
N ALA A 31 30.40 -3.35 18.96
CA ALA A 31 29.77 -3.06 20.24
C ALA A 31 29.96 -1.59 20.57
N ALA A 32 28.87 -0.83 20.40
CA ALA A 32 28.83 0.58 20.77
C ALA A 32 27.40 0.95 21.19
N ARG A 33 27.27 2.09 21.88
CA ARG A 33 25.98 2.68 22.22
C ARG A 33 25.98 4.14 21.77
N LEU A 34 24.82 4.59 21.31
CA LEU A 34 24.55 5.96 20.95
C LEU A 34 23.34 6.44 21.76
N GLU A 35 23.52 7.52 22.50
CA GLU A 35 22.44 8.19 23.20
C GLU A 35 21.96 9.36 22.37
N VAL A 36 20.65 9.44 22.15
CA VAL A 36 20.03 10.55 21.44
C VAL A 36 18.94 11.18 22.29
N PHE A 37 18.91 12.51 22.28
CA PHE A 37 17.94 13.29 23.03
C PHE A 37 16.85 13.82 22.10
N VAL A 38 15.60 13.47 22.40
CA VAL A 38 14.42 13.83 21.61
C VAL A 38 13.29 14.21 22.56
N ASP A 39 12.76 15.43 22.42
CA ASP A 39 11.59 15.93 23.16
C ASP A 39 11.67 15.74 24.69
N GLY A 40 12.85 15.92 25.28
CA GLY A 40 13.03 15.76 26.74
C GLY A 40 13.36 14.34 27.19
N LEU A 41 13.36 13.36 26.28
CA LEU A 41 13.64 11.96 26.56
C LEU A 41 14.97 11.51 25.94
N THR A 42 15.71 10.69 26.69
CA THR A 42 16.94 10.05 26.19
C THR A 42 16.61 8.65 25.66
N PHE A 43 16.96 8.41 24.41
CA PHE A 43 16.84 7.11 23.76
C PHE A 43 18.23 6.48 23.62
N ILE A 44 18.33 5.22 24.03
CA ILE A 44 19.57 4.45 23.95
C ILE A 44 19.48 3.51 22.74
N LEU A 45 20.36 3.75 21.76
CA LEU A 45 20.56 2.88 20.63
C LEU A 45 21.80 2.01 20.85
N SER A 46 21.63 0.70 20.85
CA SER A 46 22.74 -0.26 20.92
C SER A 46 23.07 -0.73 19.51
N VAL A 47 24.35 -0.73 19.14
CA VAL A 47 24.77 -1.31 17.86
C VAL A 47 24.65 -2.82 17.92
N ILE A 48 24.05 -3.39 16.88
CA ILE A 48 23.97 -4.83 16.65
C ILE A 48 25.22 -5.29 15.89
N ALA A 49 25.47 -4.64 14.75
CA ALA A 49 26.53 -4.95 13.81
C ALA A 49 26.78 -3.76 12.88
N GLN A 50 27.88 -3.78 12.14
CA GLN A 50 28.16 -2.83 11.07
C GLN A 50 28.66 -3.55 9.81
N LYS A 51 28.48 -2.94 8.65
CA LYS A 51 29.14 -3.39 7.42
C LYS A 51 29.65 -2.18 6.64
N ARG A 52 30.97 -2.07 6.52
CA ARG A 52 31.67 -1.01 5.77
C ARG A 52 31.20 0.41 6.11
N GLY A 53 30.78 0.67 7.35
CA GLY A 53 30.31 1.98 7.80
C GLY A 53 28.78 2.16 7.83
N MET A 54 27.99 1.22 7.31
CA MET A 54 26.56 1.15 7.60
C MET A 54 26.34 0.43 8.93
N VAL A 55 25.53 0.99 9.82
CA VAL A 55 25.33 0.45 11.18
C VAL A 55 23.89 0.04 11.44
N ALA A 56 23.68 -1.16 11.97
CA ALA A 56 22.40 -1.62 12.45
C ALA A 56 22.27 -1.39 13.96
N PHE A 57 21.22 -0.71 14.39
CA PHE A 57 20.94 -0.40 15.79
C PHE A 57 19.66 -1.09 16.27
N THR A 58 19.63 -1.48 17.55
CA THR A 58 18.37 -1.62 18.29
C THR A 58 18.12 -0.38 19.14
N CYS A 59 16.89 0.13 19.13
CA CYS A 59 16.44 1.16 20.06
C CYS A 59 15.60 0.54 21.18
N ALA A 60 15.91 0.89 22.43
CA ALA A 60 15.18 0.43 23.59
C ALA A 60 13.72 0.93 23.59
N PRO A 61 12.76 0.16 24.15
CA PRO A 61 11.38 0.62 24.33
C PRO A 61 11.33 1.83 25.27
N LEU A 62 10.19 2.53 25.24
CA LEU A 62 9.87 3.56 26.21
C LEU A 62 9.74 2.97 27.62
N SER A 63 9.72 3.83 28.64
CA SER A 63 9.54 3.43 30.04
C SER A 63 8.22 2.68 30.31
N ASP A 64 7.20 2.91 29.49
CA ASP A 64 5.92 2.19 29.52
C ASP A 64 5.93 0.87 28.73
N GLY A 65 7.09 0.48 28.18
CA GLY A 65 7.31 -0.74 27.42
C GLY A 65 6.87 -0.67 25.96
N ARG A 66 6.32 0.45 25.47
CA ARG A 66 5.88 0.60 24.08
C ARG A 66 7.01 1.05 23.16
N ILE A 67 6.82 0.77 21.87
CA ILE A 67 7.67 1.34 20.81
C ILE A 67 7.33 2.83 20.65
N PRO A 68 8.31 3.75 20.54
CA PRO A 68 8.06 5.16 20.29
C PRO A 68 7.21 5.37 19.03
N ASP A 69 6.34 6.38 18.99
CA ASP A 69 5.49 6.63 17.83
C ASP A 69 6.27 7.08 16.58
N TYR A 70 5.61 7.11 15.42
CA TYR A 70 6.28 7.44 14.16
C TYR A 70 6.96 8.83 14.16
N PRO A 71 6.31 9.92 14.60
CA PRO A 71 6.96 11.22 14.74
C PRO A 71 8.23 11.18 15.61
N THR A 72 8.19 10.52 16.77
CA THR A 72 9.37 10.38 17.64
C THR A 72 10.45 9.54 16.97
N ARG A 73 10.12 8.42 16.32
CA ARG A 73 11.10 7.63 15.55
C ARG A 73 11.78 8.45 14.44
N ARG A 74 11.04 9.32 13.75
CA ARG A 74 11.61 10.25 12.75
C ARG A 74 12.58 11.26 13.37
N LYS A 75 12.31 11.73 14.58
CA LYS A 75 13.23 12.62 15.32
C LYS A 75 14.48 11.86 15.79
N ILE A 76 14.31 10.64 16.29
CA ILE A 76 15.42 9.73 16.67
C ILE A 76 16.34 9.51 15.46
N GLU A 77 15.79 9.12 14.32
CA GLU A 77 16.52 8.92 13.06
C GLU A 77 17.35 10.15 12.68
N ARG A 78 16.76 11.35 12.73
CA ARG A 78 17.47 12.60 12.44
C ARG A 78 18.64 12.87 13.38
N GLN A 79 18.55 12.47 14.65
CA GLN A 79 19.67 12.60 15.58
C GLN A 79 20.74 11.55 15.30
N VAL A 80 20.35 10.30 15.06
CA VAL A 80 21.28 9.21 14.70
C VAL A 80 22.04 9.56 13.41
N ALA A 81 21.37 10.14 12.41
CA ALA A 81 21.96 10.56 11.13
C ALA A 81 23.12 11.55 11.27
N LYS A 82 23.19 12.32 12.38
CA LYS A 82 24.29 13.26 12.65
C LYS A 82 25.57 12.53 13.05
N SER A 83 25.46 11.36 13.66
CA SER A 83 26.59 10.56 14.13
C SER A 83 26.94 9.44 13.14
N VAL A 84 25.92 8.78 12.60
CA VAL A 84 26.07 7.69 11.64
C VAL A 84 25.15 7.95 10.46
N HIS A 85 25.72 8.33 9.33
CA HIS A 85 24.95 8.72 8.15
C HIS A 85 24.13 7.55 7.59
N GLU A 86 24.75 6.38 7.43
CA GLU A 86 24.12 5.18 6.89
C GLU A 86 23.77 4.21 8.00
N HIS A 87 22.47 4.02 8.25
CA HIS A 87 22.02 3.22 9.37
C HIS A 87 20.66 2.55 9.12
N LEU A 88 20.42 1.52 9.91
CA LEU A 88 19.14 0.82 10.06
C LEU A 88 18.82 0.80 11.57
N ILE A 89 17.59 1.13 11.96
CA ILE A 89 17.17 1.13 13.36
C ILE A 89 16.01 0.15 13.54
N ILE A 90 16.15 -0.76 14.49
CA ILE A 90 15.13 -1.73 14.87
C ILE A 90 14.57 -1.31 16.22
N TYR A 91 13.28 -0.98 16.25
CA TYR A 91 12.58 -0.67 17.49
C TYR A 91 11.83 -1.91 17.97
N THR A 92 11.84 -2.14 19.28
CA THR A 92 11.22 -3.31 19.91
C THR A 92 10.38 -2.89 21.10
N ASP A 93 9.30 -3.61 21.37
CA ASP A 93 8.52 -3.46 22.60
C ASP A 93 9.13 -4.28 23.73
N ALA A 94 8.84 -3.91 24.98
CA ALA A 94 9.35 -4.63 26.14
C ALA A 94 8.84 -6.08 26.23
N ALA A 95 7.66 -6.36 25.68
CA ALA A 95 7.10 -7.71 25.65
C ALA A 95 7.71 -8.60 24.57
N GLN A 96 8.61 -8.08 23.73
CA GLN A 96 9.23 -8.80 22.60
C GLN A 96 8.17 -9.49 21.74
N THR A 97 7.16 -8.73 21.35
CA THR A 97 6.10 -9.18 20.43
C THR A 97 6.21 -8.50 19.08
N THR A 98 6.72 -7.27 19.04
CA THR A 98 6.67 -6.38 17.88
C THR A 98 8.03 -5.78 17.58
N GLN A 99 8.33 -5.69 16.29
CA GLN A 99 9.54 -5.07 15.75
C GLN A 99 9.16 -4.06 14.67
N ILE A 100 9.77 -2.89 14.70
CA ILE A 100 9.68 -1.90 13.62
C ILE A 100 11.09 -1.69 13.06
N TRP A 101 11.30 -2.10 11.82
CA TRP A 101 12.56 -1.97 11.10
C TRP A 101 12.52 -0.71 10.26
N GLN A 102 13.29 0.30 10.64
CA GLN A 102 13.29 1.62 10.03
C GLN A 102 14.60 1.89 9.29
N TRP A 103 14.48 2.28 8.02
CA TRP A 103 15.60 2.71 7.18
C TRP A 103 15.25 4.00 6.44
N VAL A 104 16.27 4.79 6.10
CA VAL A 104 16.07 6.04 5.35
C VAL A 104 16.82 6.00 4.02
N LYS A 105 16.04 6.13 2.95
CA LYS A 105 16.53 6.32 1.60
C LYS A 105 17.03 7.74 1.43
N ARG A 106 18.31 7.89 1.09
CA ARG A 106 18.95 9.17 0.80
C ARG A 106 19.37 9.16 -0.67
N GLU A 107 18.82 10.09 -1.45
CA GLU A 107 19.14 10.28 -2.86
C GLU A 107 19.51 11.76 -3.08
N ALA A 108 20.63 12.01 -3.77
CA ALA A 108 21.05 13.37 -4.08
C ALA A 108 19.94 14.11 -4.86
N GLY A 109 19.56 15.30 -4.40
CA GLY A 109 18.53 16.12 -5.04
C GLY A 109 17.08 15.70 -4.75
N LYS A 110 16.83 14.68 -3.91
CA LYS A 110 15.47 14.29 -3.47
C LYS A 110 15.31 14.36 -1.95
N PRO A 111 14.08 14.60 -1.45
CA PRO A 111 13.79 14.50 -0.03
C PRO A 111 14.10 13.10 0.52
N THR A 112 14.64 13.03 1.74
CA THR A 112 14.88 11.77 2.44
C THR A 112 13.56 11.02 2.66
N ALA A 113 13.48 9.77 2.22
CA ALA A 113 12.30 8.94 2.39
C ALA A 113 12.53 7.89 3.48
N CYS A 114 11.74 7.95 4.55
CA CYS A 114 11.78 6.96 5.62
C CYS A 114 10.87 5.77 5.28
N ARG A 115 11.40 4.56 5.41
CA ARG A 115 10.71 3.30 5.16
C ARG A 115 10.69 2.49 6.44
N GLU A 116 9.54 1.90 6.75
CA GLU A 116 9.37 1.03 7.91
C GLU A 116 8.83 -0.34 7.48
N HIS A 117 9.29 -1.40 8.13
CA HIS A 117 8.69 -2.72 8.03
C HIS A 117 8.32 -3.21 9.43
N HIS A 118 7.06 -3.54 9.62
CA HIS A 118 6.55 -4.03 10.90
C HIS A 118 6.54 -5.56 10.90
N TYR A 119 7.07 -6.15 11.95
CA TYR A 119 7.03 -7.58 12.17
C TYR A 119 6.48 -7.87 13.56
N HIS A 120 5.59 -8.86 13.65
CA HIS A 120 5.09 -9.36 14.92
C HIS A 120 5.52 -10.84 15.08
N ARG A 121 5.90 -11.27 16.28
CA ARG A 121 6.46 -12.61 16.57
C ARG A 121 5.60 -13.78 16.05
N ASN A 122 4.28 -13.60 16.08
CA ASN A 122 3.31 -14.60 15.61
C ASN A 122 3.16 -14.65 14.08
N GLN A 123 3.77 -13.72 13.35
CA GLN A 123 3.76 -13.72 11.89
C GLN A 123 4.86 -14.65 11.35
N PRO A 124 4.66 -15.23 10.15
CA PRO A 124 5.67 -16.09 9.53
C PRO A 124 6.98 -15.34 9.19
N GLY A 125 6.88 -14.05 8.87
CA GLY A 125 8.03 -13.15 8.66
C GLY A 125 8.67 -13.23 7.28
N ASP A 126 8.08 -13.93 6.31
CA ASP A 126 8.70 -14.20 5.01
C ASP A 126 9.04 -12.93 4.22
N ALA A 127 8.17 -11.92 4.24
CA ALA A 127 8.48 -10.61 3.63
C ALA A 127 9.70 -9.94 4.26
N LEU A 128 9.82 -9.92 5.60
CA LEU A 128 11.01 -9.38 6.27
C LEU A 128 12.25 -10.22 5.93
N LEU A 129 12.14 -11.54 5.99
CA LEU A 129 13.23 -12.46 5.67
C LEU A 129 13.75 -12.25 4.25
N GLN A 130 12.88 -12.06 3.27
CA GLN A 130 13.29 -11.78 1.89
C GLN A 130 14.07 -10.46 1.78
N LYS A 131 13.66 -9.42 2.52
CA LYS A 131 14.42 -8.15 2.57
C LYS A 131 15.77 -8.35 3.25
N LEU A 132 15.82 -9.09 4.36
CA LEU A 132 17.07 -9.37 5.07
C LEU A 132 18.05 -10.19 4.25
N GLN A 133 17.58 -11.15 3.45
CA GLN A 133 18.44 -11.92 2.55
C GLN A 133 19.18 -11.02 1.55
N ALA A 134 18.56 -9.92 1.11
CA ALA A 134 19.20 -8.93 0.24
C ALA A 134 20.23 -8.04 0.98
N LEU A 135 20.33 -8.12 2.31
CA LEU A 135 21.37 -7.49 3.13
C LEU A 135 22.52 -8.43 3.47
N ALA A 136 22.49 -9.67 2.97
CA ALA A 136 23.54 -10.64 3.25
C ALA A 136 24.76 -10.42 2.35
N PHE A 137 25.95 -10.55 2.92
CA PHE A 137 27.21 -10.48 2.20
C PHE A 137 28.00 -11.77 2.41
N SER A 138 28.49 -12.35 1.32
CA SER A 138 29.39 -13.50 1.36
C SER A 138 30.84 -13.09 1.55
N LEU A 139 31.67 -14.02 2.03
CA LEU A 139 33.12 -13.83 2.20
C LEU A 139 33.83 -13.48 0.89
N GLU A 140 33.35 -13.99 -0.25
CA GLU A 140 33.92 -13.69 -1.58
C GLU A 140 33.68 -12.23 -2.01
N GLU A 141 32.59 -11.62 -1.54
CA GLU A 141 32.25 -10.23 -1.83
C GLU A 141 33.05 -9.25 -0.96
N GLU A 142 33.55 -9.71 0.19
CA GLU A 142 34.13 -8.90 1.25
C GLU A 142 35.36 -8.10 0.82
N GLU A 143 36.22 -8.67 -0.04
CA GLU A 143 37.46 -8.03 -0.51
C GLU A 143 37.20 -6.81 -1.41
N LYS A 144 36.04 -6.77 -2.09
CA LYS A 144 35.67 -5.70 -3.04
C LYS A 144 34.57 -4.78 -2.51
N LEU A 145 33.99 -5.12 -1.37
CA LEU A 145 32.81 -4.45 -0.84
C LEU A 145 33.10 -3.02 -0.35
N THR A 146 32.43 -2.04 -0.93
CA THR A 146 32.46 -0.64 -0.49
C THR A 146 31.18 -0.24 0.26
N ILE A 147 31.19 0.91 0.94
CA ILE A 147 29.98 1.48 1.54
C ILE A 147 28.88 1.74 0.49
N VAL A 148 29.26 2.07 -0.74
CA VAL A 148 28.30 2.31 -1.83
C VAL A 148 27.57 1.01 -2.18
N ASP A 149 28.28 -0.12 -2.17
CA ASP A 149 27.69 -1.42 -2.45
C ASP A 149 26.74 -1.85 -1.33
N VAL A 150 27.14 -1.66 -0.07
CA VAL A 150 26.30 -1.97 1.11
C VAL A 150 25.02 -1.13 1.12
N THR A 151 25.14 0.18 0.88
CA THR A 151 23.98 1.09 0.83
C THR A 151 23.07 0.80 -0.36
N SER A 152 23.63 0.40 -1.51
CA SER A 152 22.86 -0.05 -2.67
C SER A 152 22.05 -1.32 -2.37
N HIS A 153 22.64 -2.30 -1.67
CA HIS A 153 21.95 -3.51 -1.22
C HIS A 153 20.83 -3.18 -0.25
N ALA A 154 21.09 -2.34 0.77
CA ALA A 154 20.06 -1.89 1.70
C ALA A 154 18.91 -1.15 0.99
N ARG A 155 19.25 -0.33 0.00
CA ARG A 155 18.26 0.36 -0.84
C ARG A 155 17.40 -0.63 -1.62
N ALA A 156 18.00 -1.64 -2.25
CA ALA A 156 17.26 -2.67 -2.98
C ALA A 156 16.39 -3.55 -2.07
N ALA A 157 16.87 -3.87 -0.87
CA ALA A 157 16.19 -4.71 0.11
C ALA A 157 14.91 -4.09 0.66
N PHE A 158 14.93 -2.80 1.02
CA PHE A 158 13.80 -2.14 1.68
C PHE A 158 12.90 -1.34 0.74
N ASP A 159 13.16 -1.34 -0.56
CA ASP A 159 12.26 -0.74 -1.54
C ASP A 159 11.04 -1.66 -1.80
N VAL A 160 9.83 -1.12 -1.55
CA VAL A 160 8.53 -1.72 -1.90
C VAL A 160 8.44 -2.01 -3.42
N GLU A 161 9.37 -1.45 -4.20
CA GLU A 161 9.46 -1.61 -5.64
C GLU A 161 9.50 -3.06 -6.13
N ARG A 162 9.92 -4.10 -5.39
CA ARG A 162 10.05 -5.44 -6.00
C ARG A 162 8.70 -6.08 -6.36
N VAL A 163 7.73 -6.09 -5.44
CA VAL A 163 6.38 -6.63 -5.72
C VAL A 163 5.65 -5.75 -6.72
N THR A 164 5.72 -4.43 -6.53
CA THR A 164 5.15 -3.44 -7.44
C THR A 164 5.74 -3.56 -8.85
N ARG A 165 7.05 -3.73 -8.99
CA ARG A 165 7.73 -3.89 -10.29
C ARG A 165 7.39 -5.23 -10.93
N ARG A 166 7.38 -6.32 -10.17
CA ARG A 166 6.98 -7.64 -10.70
C ARG A 166 5.53 -7.64 -11.17
N PHE A 167 4.61 -7.09 -10.39
CA PHE A 167 3.22 -6.92 -10.80
C PHE A 167 3.13 -6.03 -12.05
N TYR A 168 3.84 -4.90 -12.06
CA TYR A 168 3.87 -3.98 -13.18
C TYR A 168 4.40 -4.61 -14.48
N ASP A 169 5.50 -5.36 -14.41
CA ASP A 169 6.09 -6.04 -15.57
C ASP A 169 5.12 -7.10 -16.13
N ARG A 170 4.45 -7.83 -15.24
CA ARG A 170 3.42 -8.80 -15.63
C ARG A 170 2.16 -8.12 -16.18
N PHE A 171 1.75 -7.01 -15.58
CA PHE A 171 0.67 -6.17 -16.06
C PHE A 171 0.95 -5.64 -17.48
N LYS A 172 2.20 -5.32 -17.83
CA LYS A 172 2.57 -4.98 -19.21
C LYS A 172 2.36 -6.13 -20.18
N ALA A 173 2.75 -7.33 -19.77
CA ALA A 173 2.58 -8.53 -20.58
C ALA A 173 1.08 -8.80 -20.82
N GLU A 174 0.26 -8.76 -19.76
CA GLU A 174 -1.19 -8.91 -19.87
C GLU A 174 -1.84 -7.79 -20.70
N HIS A 175 -1.35 -6.55 -20.60
CA HIS A 175 -1.78 -5.44 -21.47
C HIS A 175 -1.51 -5.74 -22.95
N THR A 176 -0.31 -6.24 -23.26
CA THR A 176 0.07 -6.63 -24.63
C THR A 176 -0.82 -7.76 -25.14
N THR A 177 -1.06 -8.78 -24.32
CA THR A 177 -1.97 -9.88 -24.66
C THR A 177 -3.41 -9.40 -24.83
N PHE A 178 -3.88 -8.46 -24.00
CA PHE A 178 -5.24 -7.92 -24.10
C PHE A 178 -5.48 -7.22 -25.44
N LEU A 179 -4.47 -6.55 -26.00
CA LEU A 179 -4.58 -5.88 -27.30
C LEU A 179 -4.91 -6.84 -28.44
N GLU A 180 -4.43 -8.08 -28.39
CA GLU A 180 -4.69 -9.10 -29.41
C GLU A 180 -6.19 -9.42 -29.55
N PHE A 181 -6.97 -9.17 -28.48
CA PHE A 181 -8.40 -9.43 -28.41
C PHE A 181 -9.26 -8.17 -28.62
N LEU A 182 -8.64 -6.99 -28.72
CA LEU A 182 -9.32 -5.71 -28.89
C LEU A 182 -9.44 -5.35 -30.38
N LYS A 183 -10.66 -5.07 -30.83
CA LYS A 183 -10.95 -4.65 -32.22
C LYS A 183 -11.87 -3.43 -32.23
N GLY A 184 -11.94 -2.77 -33.39
CA GLY A 184 -12.90 -1.67 -33.62
C GLY A 184 -12.39 -0.26 -33.29
N ILE A 185 -11.10 -0.12 -32.98
CA ILE A 185 -10.43 1.18 -32.82
C ILE A 185 -9.42 1.32 -33.97
N PRO A 186 -9.42 2.44 -34.71
CA PRO A 186 -8.72 2.57 -35.99
C PRO A 186 -7.20 2.72 -35.90
N ASP A 187 -6.67 3.17 -34.77
CA ASP A 187 -5.25 3.45 -34.56
C ASP A 187 -4.68 2.61 -33.42
N GLU A 188 -3.46 2.08 -33.61
CA GLU A 188 -2.76 1.27 -32.61
C GLU A 188 -2.44 2.05 -31.33
N GLU A 189 -2.13 3.35 -31.43
CA GLU A 189 -1.84 4.15 -30.26
C GLU A 189 -3.10 4.36 -29.41
N MET A 190 -4.24 4.65 -30.07
CA MET A 190 -5.54 4.67 -29.41
C MET A 190 -5.92 3.31 -28.81
N GLN A 191 -5.64 2.19 -29.49
CA GLN A 191 -5.86 0.85 -28.94
C GLN A 191 -5.06 0.62 -27.66
N ARG A 192 -3.76 0.90 -27.67
CA ARG A 192 -2.86 0.78 -26.50
C ARG A 192 -3.35 1.62 -25.33
N TRP A 193 -3.79 2.85 -25.63
CA TRP A 193 -4.34 3.74 -24.63
C TRP A 193 -5.64 3.19 -24.05
N TYR A 194 -6.56 2.74 -24.91
CA TYR A 194 -7.84 2.19 -24.46
C TYR A 194 -7.70 0.90 -23.65
N ALA A 195 -6.79 0.00 -24.04
CA ALA A 195 -6.46 -1.18 -23.23
C ALA A 195 -5.97 -0.77 -21.84
N SER A 196 -5.17 0.29 -21.73
CA SER A 196 -4.72 0.81 -20.42
C SER A 196 -5.89 1.31 -19.57
N VAL A 197 -6.84 2.04 -20.18
CA VAL A 197 -8.07 2.50 -19.51
C VAL A 197 -8.89 1.30 -19.00
N MET A 198 -9.09 0.29 -19.85
CA MET A 198 -9.86 -0.90 -19.51
C MET A 198 -9.22 -1.71 -18.37
N LEU A 199 -7.91 -1.99 -18.45
CA LEU A 199 -7.22 -2.74 -17.40
C LEU A 199 -7.25 -1.99 -16.06
N ASN A 200 -7.10 -0.66 -16.06
CA ASN A 200 -7.20 0.14 -14.85
C ASN A 200 -8.60 0.12 -14.22
N ARG A 201 -9.65 0.23 -15.03
CA ARG A 201 -11.05 0.11 -14.56
C ARG A 201 -11.30 -1.26 -13.93
N LEU A 202 -10.88 -2.34 -14.60
CA LEU A 202 -11.05 -3.70 -14.10
C LEU A 202 -10.25 -3.95 -12.82
N MET A 203 -9.02 -3.43 -12.76
CA MET A 203 -8.18 -3.49 -11.57
C MET A 203 -8.84 -2.79 -10.38
N PHE A 204 -9.41 -1.58 -10.57
CA PHE A 204 -10.17 -0.88 -9.52
C PHE A 204 -11.37 -1.70 -9.04
N ILE A 205 -12.09 -2.33 -9.97
CA ILE A 205 -13.23 -3.19 -9.64
C ILE A 205 -12.78 -4.38 -8.78
N TYR A 206 -11.63 -4.98 -9.08
CA TYR A 206 -11.03 -6.06 -8.28
C TYR A 206 -10.75 -5.63 -6.83
N PHE A 207 -10.31 -4.39 -6.61
CA PHE A 207 -10.12 -3.89 -5.25
C PHE A 207 -11.43 -3.77 -4.47
N ILE A 208 -12.46 -3.16 -5.06
CA ILE A 208 -13.72 -2.92 -4.35
C ILE A 208 -14.58 -4.19 -4.20
N GLN A 209 -14.52 -5.12 -5.16
CA GLN A 209 -15.27 -6.38 -5.05
C GLN A 209 -14.79 -7.21 -3.86
N LYS A 210 -13.49 -7.19 -3.52
CA LYS A 210 -12.96 -7.95 -2.37
C LYS A 210 -13.45 -7.43 -1.01
N LYS A 211 -14.10 -6.27 -0.96
CA LYS A 211 -14.85 -5.79 0.22
C LYS A 211 -16.33 -6.15 0.23
N GLY A 212 -16.82 -6.84 -0.81
CA GLY A 212 -18.24 -7.14 -0.98
C GLY A 212 -19.06 -5.94 -1.43
N PHE A 213 -18.44 -4.88 -1.97
CA PHE A 213 -19.18 -3.71 -2.44
C PHE A 213 -19.98 -3.97 -3.71
N LEU A 214 -19.71 -5.04 -4.43
CA LEU A 214 -20.40 -5.39 -5.67
C LEU A 214 -21.27 -6.62 -5.41
N ASP A 215 -22.54 -6.37 -5.12
CA ASP A 215 -23.56 -7.39 -4.87
C ASP A 215 -23.18 -8.38 -3.76
N ASN A 216 -22.38 -7.93 -2.79
CA ASN A 216 -21.78 -8.77 -1.74
C ASN A 216 -20.95 -9.95 -2.29
N ASP A 217 -20.48 -9.85 -3.53
CA ASP A 217 -19.73 -10.89 -4.22
C ASP A 217 -18.24 -10.53 -4.34
N THR A 218 -17.39 -11.32 -3.69
CA THR A 218 -15.93 -11.13 -3.71
C THR A 218 -15.27 -11.61 -5.02
N ASN A 219 -16.03 -12.29 -5.88
CA ASN A 219 -15.64 -12.76 -7.21
C ASN A 219 -16.58 -12.23 -8.31
N TYR A 220 -17.20 -11.07 -8.06
CA TYR A 220 -18.23 -10.44 -8.89
C TYR A 220 -17.93 -10.48 -10.40
N LEU A 221 -16.78 -9.99 -10.85
CA LEU A 221 -16.45 -9.97 -12.27
C LEU A 221 -16.36 -11.36 -12.90
N ARG A 222 -15.80 -12.34 -12.18
CA ARG A 222 -15.64 -13.73 -12.67
C ARG A 222 -17.01 -14.41 -12.78
N ASN A 223 -17.86 -14.21 -11.78
CA ASN A 223 -19.22 -14.76 -11.76
C ASN A 223 -20.09 -14.12 -12.86
N LYS A 224 -19.99 -12.80 -13.06
CA LYS A 224 -20.71 -12.09 -14.12
C LYS A 224 -20.19 -12.44 -15.53
N LEU A 225 -18.90 -12.69 -15.69
CA LEU A 225 -18.35 -13.22 -16.94
C LEU A 225 -18.94 -14.60 -17.26
N ALA A 226 -18.95 -15.51 -16.29
CA ALA A 226 -19.55 -16.83 -16.46
C ALA A 226 -21.05 -16.76 -16.81
N GLN A 227 -21.81 -15.85 -16.19
CA GLN A 227 -23.20 -15.60 -16.52
C GLN A 227 -23.37 -15.02 -17.94
N SER A 228 -22.53 -14.05 -18.33
CA SER A 228 -22.58 -13.43 -19.66
C SER A 228 -22.38 -14.45 -20.77
N LYS A 229 -21.44 -15.40 -20.62
CA LYS A 229 -21.20 -16.45 -21.61
C LYS A 229 -22.41 -17.35 -21.88
N GLN A 230 -23.32 -17.51 -20.91
CA GLN A 230 -24.57 -18.25 -21.11
C GLN A 230 -25.52 -17.55 -22.09
N HIS A 231 -25.37 -16.24 -22.27
CA HIS A 231 -26.22 -15.41 -23.12
C HIS A 231 -25.61 -15.13 -24.50
N GLY A 232 -24.38 -15.61 -24.75
CA GLY A 232 -23.69 -15.53 -26.04
C GLY A 232 -22.21 -15.27 -25.89
N LYS A 233 -21.47 -15.51 -26.97
CA LYS A 233 -20.01 -15.35 -27.01
C LYS A 233 -19.60 -13.89 -27.18
N ASP A 234 -18.53 -13.46 -26.51
CA ASP A 234 -17.89 -12.16 -26.65
C ASP A 234 -18.84 -10.98 -26.32
N ARG A 235 -19.73 -11.21 -25.34
CA ARG A 235 -20.76 -10.25 -24.90
C ARG A 235 -20.45 -9.59 -23.57
N PHE A 236 -19.42 -10.03 -22.84
CA PHE A 236 -19.14 -9.52 -21.50
C PHE A 236 -18.83 -8.02 -21.50
N TYR A 237 -18.11 -7.54 -22.50
CA TYR A 237 -17.81 -6.11 -22.64
C TYR A 237 -19.06 -5.27 -22.90
N SER A 238 -19.79 -5.56 -23.98
CA SER A 238 -20.93 -4.75 -24.42
C SER A 238 -22.14 -4.87 -23.50
N ASP A 239 -22.45 -6.09 -23.06
CA ASP A 239 -23.74 -6.39 -22.44
C ASP A 239 -23.66 -6.33 -20.92
N PHE A 240 -22.45 -6.33 -20.33
CA PHE A 240 -22.26 -6.26 -18.89
C PHE A 240 -21.33 -5.11 -18.45
N LEU A 241 -20.09 -5.03 -18.95
CA LEU A 241 -19.14 -4.01 -18.49
C LEU A 241 -19.59 -2.59 -18.86
N CYS A 242 -20.08 -2.36 -20.08
CA CYS A 242 -20.63 -1.07 -20.49
C CYS A 242 -21.80 -0.60 -19.57
N PRO A 243 -22.83 -1.43 -19.31
CA PRO A 243 -23.84 -1.10 -18.30
C PRO A 243 -23.26 -0.87 -16.90
N LEU A 244 -22.30 -1.68 -16.46
CA LEU A 244 -21.66 -1.50 -15.15
C LEU A 244 -20.99 -0.12 -15.04
N PHE A 245 -20.22 0.28 -16.05
CA PHE A 245 -19.48 1.54 -16.05
C PHE A 245 -20.41 2.75 -16.19
N PHE A 246 -21.28 2.75 -17.22
CA PHE A 246 -22.00 3.94 -17.64
C PHE A 246 -23.39 4.08 -17.03
N GLU A 247 -23.89 3.05 -16.35
CA GLU A 247 -25.14 3.10 -15.58
C GLU A 247 -24.86 2.79 -14.12
N GLY A 248 -24.24 1.65 -13.81
CA GLY A 248 -23.99 1.19 -12.44
C GLY A 248 -23.20 2.18 -11.58
N PHE A 249 -22.01 2.57 -12.06
CA PHE A 249 -21.12 3.50 -11.35
C PHE A 249 -21.41 4.97 -11.63
N ALA A 250 -22.20 5.28 -12.66
CA ALA A 250 -22.49 6.64 -13.10
C ALA A 250 -23.86 7.18 -12.65
N LYS A 251 -24.78 6.33 -12.17
CA LYS A 251 -26.12 6.74 -11.73
C LYS A 251 -26.51 6.08 -10.42
N LYS A 252 -27.36 6.74 -9.64
CA LYS A 252 -27.93 6.15 -8.42
C LYS A 252 -28.85 4.98 -8.78
N GLU A 253 -29.03 4.03 -7.86
CA GLU A 253 -29.89 2.85 -8.09
C GLU A 253 -31.32 3.22 -8.52
N SER A 254 -31.87 4.30 -7.96
CA SER A 254 -33.20 4.83 -8.28
C SER A 254 -33.33 5.44 -9.68
N GLU A 255 -32.21 5.77 -10.32
CA GLU A 255 -32.17 6.41 -11.64
C GLU A 255 -31.92 5.38 -12.76
N ARG A 256 -31.60 4.14 -12.39
CA ARG A 256 -31.35 3.03 -13.31
C ARG A 256 -32.64 2.31 -13.66
N SER A 257 -32.70 1.75 -14.87
CA SER A 257 -33.83 0.89 -15.26
C SER A 257 -33.84 -0.40 -14.44
N ALA A 258 -35.03 -1.00 -14.28
CA ALA A 258 -35.17 -2.28 -13.57
C ALA A 258 -34.32 -3.41 -14.20
N ALA A 259 -34.20 -3.42 -15.53
CA ALA A 259 -33.36 -4.38 -16.24
C ALA A 259 -31.86 -4.25 -15.87
N VAL A 260 -31.35 -3.01 -15.79
CA VAL A 260 -29.97 -2.75 -15.37
C VAL A 260 -29.76 -3.12 -13.91
N ASN A 261 -30.71 -2.79 -13.03
CA ASN A 261 -30.60 -3.17 -11.61
C ASN A 261 -30.60 -4.69 -11.42
N ASN A 262 -31.40 -5.43 -12.18
CA ASN A 262 -31.38 -6.89 -12.16
C ASN A 262 -30.08 -7.47 -12.72
N LEU A 263 -29.54 -6.87 -13.78
CA LEU A 263 -28.28 -7.28 -14.39
C LEU A 263 -27.09 -7.10 -13.43
N LEU A 264 -27.01 -5.94 -12.76
CA LEU A 264 -25.84 -5.56 -11.95
C LEU A 264 -25.97 -5.98 -10.48
N GLY A 265 -27.18 -6.13 -9.96
CA GLY A 265 -27.40 -6.28 -8.51
C GLY A 265 -27.06 -5.01 -7.74
N LYS A 266 -26.67 -5.16 -6.46
CA LYS A 266 -26.35 -4.05 -5.57
C LYS A 266 -24.94 -3.51 -5.79
N VAL A 267 -24.82 -2.47 -6.61
CA VAL A 267 -23.55 -1.76 -6.87
C VAL A 267 -23.61 -0.30 -6.43
N PRO A 268 -22.50 0.28 -5.92
CA PRO A 268 -22.44 1.66 -5.46
C PRO A 268 -22.40 2.65 -6.63
N TYR A 269 -22.91 3.85 -6.41
CA TYR A 269 -22.69 4.98 -7.30
C TYR A 269 -21.33 5.63 -6.98
N LEU A 270 -20.50 5.86 -8.00
CA LEU A 270 -19.13 6.37 -7.88
C LEU A 270 -18.90 7.69 -8.65
N ASP A 271 -19.98 8.41 -8.99
CA ASP A 271 -19.97 9.68 -9.73
C ASP A 271 -19.20 9.66 -11.05
N GLY A 272 -19.21 8.50 -11.72
CA GLY A 272 -18.58 8.33 -13.01
C GLY A 272 -17.06 8.23 -12.95
N GLY A 273 -16.31 9.09 -12.25
CA GLY A 273 -14.84 9.02 -12.10
C GLY A 273 -14.04 8.40 -13.26
N ILE A 274 -13.19 7.40 -12.95
CA ILE A 274 -12.43 6.62 -13.94
C ILE A 274 -13.31 5.75 -14.87
N PHE A 275 -14.61 5.64 -14.59
CA PHE A 275 -15.61 4.89 -15.35
C PHE A 275 -16.43 5.75 -16.31
N GLN A 276 -16.23 7.08 -16.34
CA GLN A 276 -16.85 7.96 -17.34
C GLN A 276 -16.45 7.53 -18.73
N ARG A 277 -17.33 7.76 -19.72
CA ARG A 277 -17.04 7.47 -21.12
C ARG A 277 -15.73 8.15 -21.51
N HIS A 278 -14.80 7.34 -21.97
CA HIS A 278 -13.54 7.81 -22.51
C HIS A 278 -13.77 8.35 -23.93
N GLN A 279 -12.97 9.32 -24.38
CA GLN A 279 -13.10 9.90 -25.73
C GLN A 279 -13.13 8.83 -26.84
N ILE A 280 -12.34 7.77 -26.69
CA ILE A 280 -12.32 6.63 -27.62
C ILE A 280 -13.66 5.88 -27.63
N GLU A 281 -14.34 5.76 -26.49
CA GLU A 281 -15.68 5.13 -26.39
C GLU A 281 -16.77 6.04 -26.95
N GLU A 282 -16.59 7.36 -26.89
CA GLU A 282 -17.49 8.31 -27.55
C GLU A 282 -17.36 8.25 -29.08
N LEU A 283 -16.12 8.20 -29.58
CA LEU A 283 -15.83 8.18 -31.02
C LEU A 283 -16.09 6.81 -31.67
N HIS A 284 -15.75 5.73 -30.96
CA HIS A 284 -15.67 4.38 -31.54
C HIS A 284 -16.43 3.31 -30.73
N GLY A 285 -17.13 3.68 -29.66
CA GLY A 285 -17.69 2.69 -28.72
C GLY A 285 -18.66 1.67 -29.30
N LYS A 286 -19.34 1.99 -30.41
CA LYS A 286 -20.23 1.04 -31.12
C LYS A 286 -19.46 -0.03 -31.90
N GLN A 287 -18.22 0.26 -32.26
CA GLN A 287 -17.35 -0.62 -33.04
C GLN A 287 -16.42 -1.43 -32.14
N ILE A 288 -16.13 -0.96 -30.92
CA ILE A 288 -15.26 -1.65 -29.96
C ILE A 288 -15.79 -3.05 -29.67
N GLN A 289 -14.94 -4.05 -29.88
CA GLN A 289 -15.20 -5.45 -29.55
C GLN A 289 -14.01 -5.97 -28.75
N ILE A 290 -14.29 -6.67 -27.65
CA ILE A 290 -13.29 -7.30 -26.80
C ILE A 290 -13.76 -8.73 -26.55
N ALA A 291 -12.96 -9.71 -26.96
CA ALA A 291 -13.31 -11.11 -26.77
C ALA A 291 -13.34 -11.50 -25.28
N ASP A 292 -14.23 -12.43 -24.91
CA ASP A 292 -14.36 -12.90 -23.53
C ASP A 292 -13.03 -13.48 -22.98
N ALA A 293 -12.25 -14.11 -23.88
CA ALA A 293 -10.94 -14.68 -23.59
C ALA A 293 -9.92 -13.66 -23.04
N ALA A 294 -10.07 -12.37 -23.39
CA ALA A 294 -9.22 -11.31 -22.85
C ALA A 294 -9.44 -11.14 -21.34
N PHE A 295 -10.70 -11.17 -20.91
CA PHE A 295 -11.10 -11.04 -19.52
C PHE A 295 -10.76 -12.29 -18.72
N GLU A 296 -10.91 -13.48 -19.30
CA GLU A 296 -10.50 -14.74 -18.67
C GLU A 296 -9.02 -14.71 -18.28
N LYS A 297 -8.14 -14.42 -19.24
CA LYS A 297 -6.69 -14.33 -19.01
C LYS A 297 -6.34 -13.27 -17.97
N LEU A 298 -6.93 -12.08 -18.10
CA LEU A 298 -6.68 -10.99 -17.16
C LEU A 298 -7.14 -11.34 -15.74
N PHE A 299 -8.28 -12.01 -15.60
CA PHE A 299 -8.80 -12.44 -14.30
C PHE A 299 -7.96 -13.56 -13.70
N ASP A 300 -7.49 -14.52 -14.51
CA ASP A 300 -6.53 -15.53 -14.06
C ASP A 300 -5.21 -14.92 -13.58
N PHE A 301 -4.76 -13.82 -14.17
CA PHE A 301 -3.64 -13.03 -13.66
C PHE A 301 -3.99 -12.35 -12.34
N PHE A 302 -5.11 -11.64 -12.26
CA PHE A 302 -5.52 -10.92 -11.06
C PHE A 302 -5.78 -11.84 -9.85
N ASP A 303 -6.30 -13.04 -10.08
CA ASP A 303 -6.57 -14.05 -9.04
C ASP A 303 -5.28 -14.64 -8.44
N GLN A 304 -4.11 -14.43 -9.06
CA GLN A 304 -2.82 -14.81 -8.47
C GLN A 304 -2.39 -13.90 -7.32
N TYR A 305 -3.09 -12.77 -7.14
CA TYR A 305 -2.75 -11.76 -6.15
C TYR A 305 -3.85 -11.60 -5.09
N GLN A 306 -3.41 -11.23 -3.88
CA GLN A 306 -4.25 -10.86 -2.76
C GLN A 306 -4.45 -9.34 -2.74
N TRP A 307 -5.68 -8.91 -2.94
CA TRP A 307 -6.01 -7.50 -3.06
C TRP A 307 -6.38 -6.90 -1.71
N HIS A 308 -5.73 -5.80 -1.34
CA HIS A 308 -5.93 -5.09 -0.07
C HIS A 308 -6.23 -3.62 -0.34
N LEU A 309 -7.17 -3.03 0.40
CA LEU A 309 -7.57 -1.63 0.23
C LEU A 309 -6.86 -0.67 1.18
N ASP A 310 -5.95 -1.17 2.02
CA ASP A 310 -5.16 -0.40 2.97
C ASP A 310 -3.70 -0.27 2.49
N GLU A 311 -3.00 0.81 2.85
CA GLU A 311 -1.56 0.98 2.59
C GLU A 311 -0.69 0.12 3.53
N ARG A 312 -1.24 -1.01 4.03
CA ARG A 312 -0.49 -1.87 4.93
C ARG A 312 0.76 -2.41 4.21
N PRO A 313 1.89 -2.57 4.91
CA PRO A 313 3.05 -3.22 4.32
C PRO A 313 2.66 -4.60 3.79
N LEU A 314 2.94 -4.84 2.51
CA LEU A 314 2.71 -6.13 1.87
C LEU A 314 3.45 -7.23 2.64
N ARG A 315 2.73 -8.29 3.04
CA ARG A 315 3.26 -9.39 3.86
C ARG A 315 3.64 -10.62 3.04
N ALA A 316 3.10 -10.75 1.83
CA ALA A 316 3.45 -11.79 0.87
C ALA A 316 3.74 -11.19 -0.52
N ASP A 317 4.54 -11.90 -1.31
CA ASP A 317 5.01 -11.48 -2.64
C ASP A 317 3.89 -11.34 -3.69
N ASN A 318 2.67 -11.73 -3.33
CA ASN A 318 1.49 -11.62 -4.15
C ASN A 318 0.42 -10.70 -3.55
N GLU A 319 0.73 -9.87 -2.56
CA GLU A 319 -0.20 -8.84 -2.09
C GLU A 319 -0.14 -7.59 -2.97
N ILE A 320 -1.28 -6.95 -3.19
CA ILE A 320 -1.40 -5.66 -3.91
C ILE A 320 -2.22 -4.70 -3.05
N ASN A 321 -1.74 -3.48 -2.92
CA ASN A 321 -2.40 -2.39 -2.20
C ASN A 321 -2.65 -1.18 -3.13
N PRO A 322 -3.31 -0.11 -2.64
CA PRO A 322 -3.57 1.08 -3.45
C PRO A 322 -2.30 1.84 -3.90
N ASP A 323 -1.15 1.67 -3.24
CA ASP A 323 0.10 2.27 -3.74
C ASP A 323 0.52 1.69 -5.10
N VAL A 324 0.27 0.39 -5.31
CA VAL A 324 0.53 -0.26 -6.61
C VAL A 324 -0.36 0.35 -7.69
N LEU A 325 -1.63 0.65 -7.38
CA LEU A 325 -2.52 1.40 -8.28
C LEU A 325 -1.91 2.75 -8.64
N GLY A 326 -1.51 3.53 -7.63
CA GLY A 326 -0.92 4.85 -7.82
C GLY A 326 0.33 4.78 -8.71
N TYR A 327 1.22 3.83 -8.44
CA TYR A 327 2.42 3.61 -9.23
C TYR A 327 2.13 3.24 -10.69
N ILE A 328 1.18 2.33 -10.94
CA ILE A 328 0.78 1.96 -12.30
C ILE A 328 0.17 3.16 -13.01
N PHE A 329 -0.74 3.86 -12.34
CA PHE A 329 -1.42 5.03 -12.87
C PHE A 329 -0.43 6.12 -13.26
N GLU A 330 0.52 6.46 -12.37
CA GLU A 330 1.57 7.43 -12.64
C GLU A 330 2.51 7.01 -13.78
N LYS A 331 2.87 5.72 -13.88
CA LYS A 331 3.77 5.24 -14.93
C LYS A 331 3.12 5.04 -16.29
N TYR A 332 1.83 4.69 -16.36
CA TYR A 332 1.14 4.41 -17.62
C TYR A 332 0.33 5.60 -18.14
N ILE A 333 -0.30 6.38 -17.27
CA ILE A 333 -1.22 7.46 -17.69
C ILE A 333 -0.50 8.81 -17.76
N ASN A 334 0.45 9.07 -16.87
CA ASN A 334 1.11 10.37 -16.79
C ASN A 334 2.13 10.65 -17.91
N GLN A 335 2.29 9.71 -18.86
CA GLN A 335 3.10 9.94 -20.07
C GLN A 335 2.39 10.84 -21.11
N LYS A 336 1.09 11.14 -20.95
CA LYS A 336 0.37 12.13 -21.78
C LYS A 336 -0.53 13.06 -20.94
N GLN A 337 -0.08 14.29 -20.76
CA GLN A 337 -0.81 15.56 -20.52
C GLN A 337 -1.93 15.68 -19.45
N MET A 338 -2.29 14.65 -18.66
CA MET A 338 -3.46 14.75 -17.75
C MET A 338 -3.15 15.14 -16.29
N GLY A 339 -1.88 15.22 -15.86
CA GLY A 339 -1.51 15.76 -14.55
C GLY A 339 -2.15 15.06 -13.34
N ALA A 340 -2.60 13.81 -13.52
CA ALA A 340 -3.32 13.06 -12.50
C ALA A 340 -2.34 12.25 -11.64
N TYR A 341 -2.19 12.66 -10.38
CA TYR A 341 -1.33 12.04 -9.37
C TYR A 341 -2.18 11.33 -8.33
N TYR A 342 -1.69 10.20 -7.83
CA TYR A 342 -2.36 9.51 -6.74
C TYR A 342 -2.10 10.24 -5.43
N THR A 343 -3.19 10.56 -4.71
CA THR A 343 -3.11 11.21 -3.38
C THR A 343 -3.13 10.14 -2.30
N LYS A 344 -2.06 10.08 -1.50
CA LYS A 344 -1.86 9.08 -0.44
C LYS A 344 -2.88 9.16 0.71
N GLU A 345 -2.97 8.08 1.49
CA GLU A 345 -3.89 7.96 2.64
C GLU A 345 -3.67 9.04 3.71
N ASP A 346 -2.44 9.49 3.95
CA ASP A 346 -2.15 10.54 4.93
C ASP A 346 -2.84 11.87 4.56
N ILE A 347 -2.77 12.27 3.30
CA ILE A 347 -3.41 13.47 2.77
C ILE A 347 -4.92 13.29 2.67
N THR A 348 -5.40 12.18 2.10
CA THR A 348 -6.85 11.93 1.97
C THR A 348 -7.52 11.77 3.34
N GLY A 349 -6.84 11.10 4.28
CA GLY A 349 -7.26 10.97 5.68
C GLY A 349 -7.21 12.30 6.43
N TYR A 350 -6.26 13.19 6.15
CA TYR A 350 -6.28 14.56 6.67
C TYR A 350 -7.50 15.33 6.15
N ILE A 351 -7.75 15.31 4.83
CA ILE A 351 -8.89 15.99 4.22
C ILE A 351 -10.19 15.46 4.81
N ALA A 352 -10.39 14.13 4.82
CA ALA A 352 -11.60 13.51 5.35
C ALA A 352 -11.83 13.86 6.83
N ARG A 353 -10.78 13.86 7.66
CA ARG A 353 -10.88 14.26 9.07
C ARG A 353 -11.29 15.72 9.25
N ASN A 354 -10.87 16.61 8.36
CA ASN A 354 -11.17 18.04 8.46
C ASN A 354 -12.44 18.47 7.70
N THR A 355 -13.02 17.60 6.87
CA THR A 355 -14.24 17.92 6.09
C THR A 355 -15.42 17.02 6.45
N VAL A 356 -15.24 15.70 6.41
CA VAL A 356 -16.32 14.72 6.63
C VAL A 356 -16.72 14.65 8.10
N ILE A 357 -15.76 14.57 9.03
CA ILE A 357 -16.08 14.50 10.47
C ILE A 357 -16.85 15.74 10.94
N PRO A 358 -16.41 16.98 10.67
CA PRO A 358 -17.17 18.17 11.06
C PRO A 358 -18.56 18.21 10.42
N PHE A 359 -18.68 17.82 9.14
CA PHE A 359 -19.97 17.75 8.47
C PHE A 359 -20.92 16.77 9.17
N LEU A 360 -20.45 15.55 9.47
CA LEU A 360 -21.25 14.54 10.16
C LEU A 360 -21.65 14.98 11.57
N LEU A 361 -20.76 15.63 12.32
CA LEU A 361 -21.08 16.16 13.65
C LEU A 361 -22.13 17.28 13.56
N ASN A 362 -22.02 18.18 12.58
CA ASN A 362 -23.00 19.24 12.36
C ASN A 362 -24.38 18.68 11.95
N ALA A 363 -24.40 17.69 11.06
CA ALA A 363 -25.63 17.01 10.66
C ALA A 363 -26.27 16.27 11.85
N ALA A 364 -25.49 15.50 12.61
CA ALA A 364 -25.97 14.80 13.80
C ALA A 364 -26.50 15.75 14.88
N ARG A 365 -25.86 16.91 15.07
CA ARG A 365 -26.34 17.96 15.99
C ARG A 365 -27.69 18.52 15.57
N LYS A 366 -27.94 18.66 14.26
CA LYS A 366 -29.21 19.15 13.74
C LYS A 366 -30.34 18.13 13.95
N GLU A 367 -30.07 16.85 13.71
CA GLU A 367 -31.04 15.75 13.84
C GLU A 367 -31.29 15.36 15.30
N CYS A 368 -30.28 15.49 16.18
CA CYS A 368 -30.40 15.16 17.60
C CYS A 368 -29.82 16.27 18.51
N PRO A 369 -30.47 17.44 18.60
CA PRO A 369 -29.93 18.57 19.37
C PRO A 369 -29.67 18.25 20.84
N VAL A 370 -30.52 17.41 21.45
CA VAL A 370 -30.44 17.02 22.87
C VAL A 370 -29.14 16.27 23.18
N ALA A 371 -28.65 15.44 22.25
CA ALA A 371 -27.40 14.71 22.45
C ALA A 371 -26.16 15.62 22.47
N PHE A 372 -26.27 16.82 21.89
CA PHE A 372 -25.21 17.84 21.77
C PHE A 372 -25.42 19.05 22.69
N ALA A 373 -26.47 19.07 23.52
CA ALA A 373 -26.63 20.04 24.61
C ALA A 373 -25.45 19.96 25.58
N ALA A 374 -25.21 20.96 26.43
CA ALA A 374 -23.99 21.04 27.27
C ALA A 374 -23.75 19.81 28.17
N ASP A 375 -24.82 19.13 28.60
CA ASP A 375 -24.85 17.90 29.39
C ASP A 375 -25.25 16.66 28.58
N GLY A 376 -25.31 16.80 27.25
CA GLY A 376 -25.72 15.78 26.30
C GLY A 376 -24.77 14.58 26.25
N GLY A 377 -25.28 13.46 25.76
CA GLY A 377 -24.55 12.19 25.72
C GLY A 377 -23.21 12.26 24.96
N VAL A 378 -23.11 13.10 23.92
CA VAL A 378 -21.87 13.23 23.13
C VAL A 378 -20.72 13.77 23.98
N TRP A 379 -20.97 14.79 24.81
CA TRP A 379 -19.93 15.38 25.66
C TRP A 379 -19.62 14.51 26.87
N ARG A 380 -20.60 13.73 27.35
CA ARG A 380 -20.34 12.69 28.36
C ARG A 380 -19.38 11.62 27.83
N LEU A 381 -19.64 11.08 26.64
CA LEU A 381 -18.72 10.13 26.00
C LEU A 381 -17.30 10.70 25.84
N LEU A 382 -17.19 11.96 25.39
CA LEU A 382 -15.90 12.63 25.27
C LEU A 382 -15.21 12.83 26.63
N LYS A 383 -15.96 13.15 27.69
CA LYS A 383 -15.43 13.35 29.04
C LYS A 383 -14.99 12.05 29.68
N ASP A 384 -15.74 10.97 29.45
CA ASP A 384 -15.50 9.66 30.05
C ASP A 384 -14.31 8.94 29.40
N ASP A 385 -14.09 9.15 28.09
CA ASP A 385 -12.96 8.56 27.36
C ASP A 385 -12.37 9.55 26.33
N PRO A 386 -11.68 10.61 26.79
CA PRO A 386 -11.19 11.66 25.88
C PRO A 386 -10.16 11.12 24.88
N ASN A 387 -9.32 10.17 25.28
CA ASN A 387 -8.27 9.60 24.44
C ASN A 387 -8.80 8.76 23.27
N ARG A 388 -10.04 8.26 23.37
CA ARG A 388 -10.71 7.57 22.27
C ARG A 388 -11.11 8.49 21.13
N TYR A 389 -11.43 9.75 21.43
CA TYR A 389 -12.02 10.68 20.46
C TYR A 389 -11.09 11.83 20.07
N ILE A 390 -10.16 12.23 20.94
CA ILE A 390 -9.16 13.26 20.67
C ILE A 390 -7.92 12.58 20.11
N TYR A 391 -7.56 12.93 18.86
CA TYR A 391 -6.33 12.42 18.27
C TYR A 391 -5.12 12.84 19.09
N PRO A 392 -4.11 11.98 19.29
CA PRO A 392 -2.89 12.31 20.03
C PRO A 392 -2.23 13.61 19.59
N ALA A 393 -2.27 13.91 18.28
CA ALA A 393 -1.73 15.15 17.70
C ALA A 393 -2.37 16.44 18.25
N VAL A 394 -3.64 16.40 18.68
CA VAL A 394 -4.36 17.56 19.25
C VAL A 394 -3.94 17.81 20.70
N GLY A 395 -3.50 16.78 21.42
CA GLY A 395 -2.96 16.90 22.78
C GLY A 395 -1.59 17.60 22.85
N HIS A 396 -0.92 17.78 21.71
CA HIS A 396 0.38 18.46 21.61
C HIS A 396 0.25 19.91 21.10
N GLY A 397 -0.87 20.58 21.39
CA GLY A 397 -1.12 21.97 21.01
C GLY A 397 0.09 22.90 21.25
N VAL A 398 0.32 23.76 20.27
CA VAL A 398 1.40 24.77 20.20
C VAL A 398 1.54 25.49 21.54
N THR A 399 2.61 25.21 22.27
CA THR A 399 3.10 26.11 23.33
C THR A 399 3.56 27.39 22.65
N TRP A 400 2.80 28.47 22.82
CA TRP A 400 3.23 29.82 22.49
C TRP A 400 4.34 30.26 23.42
#